data_AF-A0A3D3QBK5-F1
#
_entry.id   AF-A0A3D3QBK5-F1
#
_cell.length_a   1.000
_cell.length_b   1.000
_cell.length_c   1.000
_cell.angle_alpha   90.00
_cell.angle_beta   90.00
_cell.angle_gamma   90.00
#
_symmetry.space_group_name_H-M   'P 1'
#
loop_
_entity.id
_entity.type
_entity.pdbx_description
1 polymer ?
#
loop_
_entity_poly.entity_id
_entity_poly.type
_entity_poly.pdbx_seq_one_letter_code
_entity_poly.pdbx_strand_id
1 'polypeptide(L)'
;MSERHGSADALKNRAFWDGHSDDYQAAHGSQLNQPAPTWGVWAVPEDELRVLGDVAGLDVLELGCGGGQWSIRLAARGARSVGLDVSQRQLWH
;
A
#
# COMPACT_ATOMS: atom_id res chain seq x y z
N MET A 1 -17.73 23.94 -2.57
CA MET A 1 -17.06 23.17 -1.51
C MET A 1 -17.66 21.78 -1.55
N SER A 2 -16.89 20.75 -1.95
CA SER A 2 -17.39 19.38 -2.09
C SER A 2 -17.68 18.78 -0.72
N GLU A 3 -18.88 18.24 -0.52
CA GLU A 3 -19.23 17.48 0.67
C GLU A 3 -18.29 16.27 0.79
N ARG A 4 -17.64 16.11 1.94
CA ARG A 4 -16.82 14.94 2.22
C ARG A 4 -17.73 13.72 2.31
N HIS A 5 -17.78 12.93 1.23
CA HIS A 5 -18.50 11.67 1.18
C HIS A 5 -17.74 10.59 1.98
N GLY A 6 -18.45 9.88 2.85
CA GLY A 6 -17.93 8.77 3.66
C GLY A 6 -18.70 8.60 4.97
N SER A 7 -18.78 7.37 5.49
CA SER A 7 -19.32 7.14 6.84
C SER A 7 -18.50 7.89 7.90
N ALA A 8 -19.09 8.13 9.07
CA ALA A 8 -18.36 8.75 10.18
C ALA A 8 -17.09 7.98 10.54
N ASP A 9 -17.13 6.65 10.47
CA ASP A 9 -15.97 5.79 10.74
C ASP A 9 -14.91 5.90 9.64
N ALA A 10 -15.30 6.01 8.37
CA ALA A 10 -14.35 6.24 7.27
C ALA A 10 -13.64 7.59 7.39
N LEU A 11 -14.35 8.64 7.84
CA LEU A 11 -13.75 9.95 8.09
C LEU A 11 -12.79 9.92 9.28
N LYS A 12 -13.16 9.23 10.38
CA LYS A 12 -12.27 9.03 11.53
C LYS A 12 -11.00 8.26 11.14
N ASN A 13 -11.15 7.17 10.38
CA ASN A 13 -10.02 6.36 9.94
C ASN A 13 -9.07 7.14 9.03
N ARG A 14 -9.61 7.96 8.12
CA ARG A 14 -8.80 8.85 7.28
C ARG A 14 -7.99 9.84 8.10
N ALA A 15 -8.65 10.57 9.01
CA ALA A 15 -7.98 11.54 9.86
C ALA A 15 -6.90 10.89 10.74
N PHE A 16 -7.16 9.68 11.24
CA PHE A 16 -6.16 8.90 11.96
C PHE A 16 -4.93 8.62 11.08
N TRP A 17 -5.11 8.01 9.90
CA TRP A 17 -3.99 7.68 9.04
C TRP A 17 -3.25 8.89 8.48
N ASP A 18 -3.95 9.97 8.12
CA ASP A 18 -3.33 11.22 7.71
C ASP A 18 -2.36 11.75 8.79
N GLY A 19 -2.73 11.63 10.07
CA GLY A 19 -1.89 12.07 11.20
C GLY A 19 -0.72 11.14 11.56
N HIS A 20 -0.79 9.85 11.21
CA HIS A 20 0.24 8.86 11.57
C HIS A 20 1.17 8.45 10.42
N SER A 21 0.88 8.88 9.19
CA SER A 21 1.54 8.36 7.98
C SER A 21 3.06 8.51 8.03
N ASP A 22 3.57 9.69 8.41
CA ASP A 22 5.02 9.94 8.42
C ASP A 22 5.75 9.09 9.47
N ASP A 23 5.22 9.05 10.69
CA ASP A 23 5.79 8.25 11.77
C ASP A 23 5.73 6.75 11.44
N TYR A 24 4.63 6.30 10.81
CA TYR A 24 4.49 4.92 10.37
C TYR A 24 5.54 4.56 9.32
N GLN A 25 5.70 5.39 8.29
CA GLN A 25 6.69 5.15 7.23
C GLN A 25 8.13 5.22 7.76
N ALA A 26 8.42 6.14 8.70
CA ALA A 26 9.72 6.21 9.35
C ALA A 26 10.01 4.98 10.23
N ALA A 27 9.04 4.54 11.04
CA ALA A 27 9.20 3.41 11.94
C ALA A 27 9.30 2.06 11.21
N HIS A 28 8.56 1.91 10.11
CA HIS A 28 8.44 0.64 9.40
C HIS A 28 9.20 0.58 8.07
N GLY A 29 9.87 1.66 7.67
CA GLY A 29 10.56 1.76 6.39
C GLY A 29 11.57 0.64 6.13
N SER A 30 12.25 0.12 7.15
CA SER A 30 13.16 -1.02 7.01
C SER A 30 12.45 -2.31 6.56
N GLN A 31 11.21 -2.52 7.00
CA GLN A 31 10.38 -3.66 6.60
C GLN A 31 9.66 -3.40 5.29
N LEU A 32 9.07 -2.21 5.12
CA LEU A 32 8.30 -1.85 3.92
C LEU A 32 9.17 -1.81 2.67
N ASN A 33 10.43 -1.39 2.80
CA ASN A 33 11.36 -1.25 1.68
C ASN A 33 12.21 -2.49 1.40
N GLN A 34 11.83 -3.66 1.93
CA GLN A 34 12.50 -4.92 1.59
C GLN A 34 12.49 -5.16 0.06
N PRO A 35 13.51 -5.83 -0.50
CA PRO A 35 13.58 -6.06 -1.95
C PRO A 35 12.42 -6.91 -2.46
N ALA A 36 12.06 -7.97 -1.74
CA ALA A 36 10.93 -8.83 -2.06
C ALA A 36 9.64 -8.29 -1.41
N PRO A 37 8.48 -8.38 -2.10
CA PRO A 37 7.20 -8.12 -1.46
C PRO A 37 6.89 -9.19 -0.42
N THR A 38 6.38 -8.77 0.73
CA THR A 38 6.16 -9.63 1.91
C THR A 38 4.76 -9.47 2.50
N TRP A 39 4.24 -10.55 3.07
CA TRP A 39 2.90 -10.66 3.63
C TRP A 39 2.89 -10.59 5.15
N GLY A 40 1.88 -9.87 5.67
CA GLY A 40 1.58 -9.79 7.09
C GLY A 40 2.68 -9.10 7.92
N VAL A 41 2.53 -9.07 9.23
CA VAL A 41 3.52 -8.41 10.12
C VAL A 41 4.76 -9.26 10.41
N TRP A 42 4.80 -10.49 9.88
CA TRP A 42 5.94 -11.42 9.97
C TRP A 42 6.82 -11.36 8.73
N ALA A 43 6.46 -10.50 7.76
CA ALA A 43 7.18 -10.29 6.52
C ALA A 43 7.46 -11.59 5.75
N VAL A 44 6.45 -12.47 5.64
CA VAL A 44 6.58 -13.75 4.90
C VAL A 44 6.72 -13.44 3.41
N PRO A 45 7.82 -13.84 2.74
CA PRO A 45 8.04 -13.51 1.33
C PRO A 45 6.99 -14.08 0.37
N GLU A 46 6.60 -13.31 -0.65
CA GLU A 46 5.70 -13.80 -1.71
C GLU A 46 6.30 -14.93 -2.56
N ASP A 47 7.63 -15.08 -2.64
CA ASP A 47 8.27 -16.19 -3.36
C ASP A 47 8.17 -17.54 -2.63
N GLU A 48 7.98 -17.51 -1.30
CA GLU A 48 7.66 -18.68 -0.48
C GLU A 48 6.20 -19.11 -0.71
N LEU A 49 5.26 -18.16 -0.62
CA LEU A 49 3.83 -18.45 -0.66
C LEU A 49 3.27 -18.60 -2.07
N ARG A 50 3.82 -17.86 -3.05
CA ARG A 50 3.40 -17.84 -4.46
C ARG A 50 1.90 -17.60 -4.65
N VAL A 51 1.33 -16.67 -3.91
CA VAL A 51 -0.12 -16.38 -3.92
C VAL A 51 -0.55 -15.72 -5.24
N LEU A 52 0.26 -14.82 -5.78
CA LEU A 52 -0.12 -13.97 -6.91
C LEU A 52 0.13 -14.61 -8.27
N GLY A 53 1.05 -15.58 -8.36
CA GLY A 53 1.46 -16.17 -9.64
C GLY A 53 2.15 -15.17 -10.57
N ASP A 54 1.95 -15.34 -11.88
CA ASP A 54 2.46 -14.40 -12.89
C ASP A 54 1.52 -13.20 -13.03
N VAL A 55 2.07 -12.01 -12.84
CA VAL A 55 1.35 -10.73 -12.88
C VAL A 55 1.67 -9.89 -14.12
N ALA A 56 2.54 -10.40 -15.00
CA ALA A 56 2.97 -9.66 -16.19
C ALA A 56 1.78 -9.31 -17.09
N GLY A 57 1.64 -8.04 -17.44
CA GLY A 57 0.57 -7.55 -18.31
C GLY A 57 -0.83 -7.50 -17.67
N LEU A 58 -0.96 -7.77 -16.36
CA LEU A 58 -2.23 -7.64 -15.65
C LEU A 58 -2.44 -6.20 -15.14
N ASP A 59 -3.69 -5.77 -15.05
CA ASP A 59 -4.08 -4.59 -14.29
C ASP A 59 -4.25 -4.97 -12.82
N VAL A 60 -3.53 -4.28 -11.93
CA VAL A 60 -3.50 -4.59 -10.49
C VAL A 60 -3.92 -3.37 -9.68
N LEU A 61 -4.86 -3.57 -8.74
CA LEU A 61 -5.23 -2.57 -7.75
C LEU A 61 -4.64 -2.94 -6.39
N GLU A 62 -3.81 -2.06 -5.84
CA GLU A 62 -3.37 -2.12 -4.45
C GLU A 62 -4.26 -1.23 -3.58
N LEU A 63 -5.18 -1.85 -2.83
CA LEU A 63 -6.11 -1.15 -1.94
C LEU A 63 -5.51 -0.97 -0.54
N GLY A 64 -5.35 0.28 -0.11
CA GLY A 64 -4.58 0.63 1.08
C GLY A 64 -3.08 0.59 0.80
N CYS A 65 -2.64 1.26 -0.27
CA CYS A 65 -1.28 1.11 -0.80
C CYS A 65 -0.19 1.74 0.07
N GLY A 66 -0.51 2.60 1.04
CA GLY A 66 0.51 3.36 1.75
C GLY A 66 1.38 4.16 0.76
N GLY A 67 2.70 3.94 0.82
CA GLY A 67 3.69 4.49 -0.12
C GLY A 67 3.86 3.65 -1.40
N GLY A 68 2.92 2.75 -1.71
CA GLY A 68 2.87 2.00 -2.96
C GLY A 68 3.97 0.94 -3.12
N GLN A 69 4.52 0.42 -2.02
CA GLN A 69 5.65 -0.51 -2.07
C GLN A 69 5.33 -1.76 -2.89
N TRP A 70 4.14 -2.34 -2.73
CA TRP A 70 3.74 -3.49 -3.57
C TRP A 70 3.57 -3.09 -5.03
N SER A 71 2.88 -1.98 -5.32
CA SER A 71 2.71 -1.48 -6.67
C SER A 71 4.04 -1.31 -7.40
N ILE A 72 5.06 -0.75 -6.75
CA ILE A 72 6.42 -0.60 -7.29
C ILE A 72 7.03 -1.98 -7.62
N ARG A 73 6.95 -2.94 -6.69
CA ARG A 73 7.54 -4.27 -6.88
C ARG A 73 6.80 -5.09 -7.96
N LEU A 74 5.48 -4.98 -8.03
CA LEU A 74 4.68 -5.66 -9.05
C LEU A 74 4.85 -5.01 -10.42
N ALA A 75 5.02 -3.69 -10.50
CA ALA A 75 5.35 -3.00 -11.74
C ALA A 75 6.71 -3.48 -12.30
N ALA A 76 7.70 -3.72 -11.43
CA ALA A 76 8.97 -4.33 -11.84
C ALA A 76 8.82 -5.78 -12.38
N ARG A 77 7.70 -6.44 -12.08
CA ARG A 77 7.31 -7.76 -12.63
C ARG A 77 6.40 -7.65 -13.86
N GLY A 78 6.20 -6.44 -14.40
CA GLY A 78 5.42 -6.21 -15.62
C GLY A 78 3.93 -5.97 -15.40
N ALA A 79 3.46 -5.83 -14.15
CA ALA A 79 2.08 -5.45 -13.88
C ALA A 79 1.82 -3.96 -14.19
N ARG A 80 0.58 -3.63 -14.53
CA ARG A 80 0.06 -2.25 -14.60
C ARG A 80 -0.64 -1.92 -13.28
N SER A 81 0.13 -1.44 -12.31
CA SER A 81 -0.36 -1.23 -10.95
C SER A 81 -1.02 0.15 -10.77
N VAL A 82 -2.11 0.19 -10.01
CA VAL A 82 -2.75 1.39 -9.46
C VAL A 82 -2.78 1.25 -7.94
N GLY A 83 -2.15 2.20 -7.24
CA GLY A 83 -2.26 2.33 -5.79
C GLY A 83 -3.43 3.22 -5.40
N LEU A 84 -4.21 2.79 -4.41
CA LEU A 84 -5.26 3.59 -3.79
C LEU A 84 -5.08 3.60 -2.28
N ASP A 85 -5.02 4.79 -1.68
CA ASP A 85 -5.06 4.95 -0.24
C ASP A 85 -6.11 5.98 0.16
N VAL A 86 -6.69 5.80 1.36
CA VAL A 86 -7.64 6.76 1.93
C VAL A 86 -6.91 7.98 2.53
N SER A 87 -5.68 7.77 3.00
CA SER A 87 -4.80 8.81 3.52
C SER A 87 -4.08 9.49 2.37
N GLN A 88 -4.31 10.79 2.22
CA GLN A 88 -3.55 11.56 1.24
C GLN A 88 -2.08 11.65 1.65
N ARG A 89 -1.82 11.65 2.96
CA ARG A 89 -0.45 11.74 3.49
C ARG A 89 0.36 10.47 3.22
N GLN A 90 -0.27 9.29 3.19
CA GLN A 90 0.38 8.04 2.78
C GLN A 90 0.93 8.13 1.35
N LEU A 91 0.17 8.72 0.43
CA LEU A 91 0.52 8.83 -0.99
C LEU A 91 1.68 9.81 -1.28
N TRP A 92 2.24 10.48 -0.26
CA TRP A 92 3.42 11.35 -0.42
C TRP A 92 4.73 10.63 -0.11
N HIS A 93 4.68 9.36 0.31
CA HIS A 93 5.84 8.49 0.53
C HIS A 93 6.08 7.58 -0.66
#